data_AF-A0A0D7BL06-F1
#
_entry.id   AF-A0A0D7BL06-F1
#
_cell.length_a   1.000
_cell.length_b   1.000
_cell.length_c   1.000
_cell.angle_alpha   90.00
_cell.angle_beta   90.00
_cell.angle_gamma   90.00
#
_symmetry.space_group_name_H-M   'P 1'
#
loop_
_entity.id
_entity.type
_entity.pdbx_description
1 polymer ?
#
loop_
_entity_poly.entity_id
_entity_poly.type
_entity_poly.pdbx_seq_one_letter_code
_entity_poly.pdbx_strand_id
1 'polypeptide(L)'
;MLMRRILTRLRPRPRSLVARLNYSTTFVATPATDDSSPPPQRPEHAVISTFDLFSIGVGPSSSHTVGPMRAGKIFINDLTQLGVLQKVKSVKIMLYGSLAATGKGHHTPQAILLGLEGSDPETIDTGTIESRYNAILTNKTLSLGGDHTIHYDMDRDMLWRWDQVLKTHPNGMRFSCFGEDGELLATNEYFSVGGGFVVNDKTKVDENLFYKGVDKTAVQAARLHQLHSVADPAIEGPASSSEQHSEPPPVIPHPFDSGSSLLALTEKHNMTIAQIVYDNEKSFGYSDEDIHAKVMRIFDVMDDCIRTGVMAKEPTLPGRLGLRRRAPKLYRRLTRGFYPGLMDATSSAPRITSGDDEDYQRIEGPQTLASKRAATTGTTMANRRLTRVTGQFDHILQPCPPRKAGTSMNAIDFLSCYAIAVNEVNASGGRIVTSPTNGAAGVIPAVLKYIIEFISDDPEKDVMTFLLTAAAVGMLFKRGSTISAAEGGCQAEVGVACSMASAGFAACMGANPETVLQAAEIGIEHNLGLTCDPIDGLVQVPCIERNSLGAVKAITAAQLSMASDGVYSVTLDEAIEAMRITAADMSVKYKETSLSGLATTVRIPLTVPAC
;
A
#
# COMPACT_ATOMS: atom_id res chain seq x y z
N MET A 1 -40.83 25.28 49.24
CA MET A 1 -39.51 24.94 49.83
C MET A 1 -38.71 24.18 48.80
N LEU A 2 -37.42 24.50 48.65
CA LEU A 2 -36.43 23.88 47.77
C LEU A 2 -36.37 24.28 46.27
N MET A 3 -36.30 25.59 46.00
CA MET A 3 -35.74 26.11 44.73
C MET A 3 -35.40 27.61 44.88
N ARG A 4 -34.28 27.96 45.53
CA ARG A 4 -33.71 29.35 45.56
C ARG A 4 -32.39 29.54 46.34
N ARG A 5 -31.45 28.58 46.33
CA ARG A 5 -30.21 28.70 47.13
C ARG A 5 -28.89 28.26 46.47
N ILE A 6 -28.75 28.36 45.14
CA ILE A 6 -27.44 28.21 44.48
C ILE A 6 -27.32 29.25 43.36
N LEU A 7 -27.23 30.55 43.70
CA LEU A 7 -26.95 31.61 42.71
C LEU A 7 -26.23 32.84 43.29
N THR A 8 -25.44 32.69 44.35
CA THR A 8 -24.61 33.79 44.87
C THR A 8 -23.30 33.27 45.43
N ARG A 9 -22.26 33.23 44.59
CA ARG A 9 -20.83 33.39 44.99
C ARG A 9 -19.95 33.40 43.73
N LEU A 10 -20.00 34.51 42.99
CA LEU A 10 -18.97 34.89 42.04
C LEU A 10 -18.58 36.36 42.31
N ARG A 11 -17.42 36.54 42.93
CA ARG A 11 -16.60 37.75 42.83
C ARG A 11 -15.13 37.30 42.73
N PRO A 12 -14.30 38.00 41.93
CA PRO A 12 -13.01 37.51 41.47
C PRO A 12 -11.90 37.75 42.50
N ARG A 13 -10.92 36.84 42.55
CA ARG A 13 -9.65 37.02 43.28
C ARG A 13 -8.46 36.92 42.30
N PRO A 14 -7.33 37.57 42.61
CA PRO A 14 -6.40 38.10 41.62
C PRO A 14 -5.46 37.02 41.05
N ARG A 15 -4.99 37.28 39.81
CA ARG A 15 -3.98 36.48 39.11
C ARG A 15 -2.69 36.41 39.93
N SER A 16 -2.36 35.23 40.45
CA SER A 16 -1.03 34.90 40.96
C SER A 16 -0.17 34.37 39.82
N LEU A 17 0.96 35.03 39.55
CA LEU A 17 2.05 34.52 38.73
C LEU A 17 2.55 33.20 39.33
N VAL A 18 2.51 32.12 38.55
CA VAL A 18 3.32 30.92 38.79
C VAL A 18 4.35 30.86 37.66
N ALA A 19 5.62 30.94 38.08
CA ALA A 19 6.79 31.03 37.23
C ALA A 19 6.96 29.76 36.37
N ARG A 20 7.08 29.95 35.05
CA ARG A 20 7.68 28.96 34.16
C ARG A 20 9.20 29.06 34.32
N LEU A 21 9.83 27.96 34.71
CA LEU A 21 11.28 27.79 34.68
C LEU A 21 11.73 27.79 33.21
N ASN A 22 12.22 28.93 32.74
CA ASN A 22 12.96 29.04 31.49
C ASN A 22 14.41 28.65 31.77
N TYR A 23 14.85 27.50 31.26
CA TYR A 23 16.29 27.24 31.07
C TYR A 23 16.77 28.09 29.88
N SER A 24 17.33 29.27 30.20
CA SER A 24 18.03 30.14 29.26
C SER A 24 19.51 29.80 29.31
N THR A 25 20.02 29.05 28.33
CA THR A 25 21.45 28.99 28.03
C THR A 25 21.82 30.14 27.11
N THR A 26 22.26 31.24 27.71
CA THR A 26 22.83 32.40 27.02
C THR A 26 24.21 32.01 26.47
N PHE A 27 24.33 31.82 25.16
CA PHE A 27 25.63 31.87 24.48
C PHE A 27 25.98 33.34 24.22
N VAL A 28 27.12 33.76 24.78
CA VAL A 28 27.72 35.08 24.58
C VAL A 28 28.24 35.17 23.15
N ALA A 29 27.69 36.06 22.33
CA ALA A 29 28.21 36.37 21.01
C ALA A 29 29.41 37.34 21.11
N THR A 30 30.59 36.88 20.71
CA THR A 30 31.72 37.72 20.31
C THR A 30 31.76 37.79 18.78
N PRO A 31 31.93 38.95 18.14
CA PRO A 31 32.01 39.03 16.69
C PRO A 31 33.44 38.69 16.25
N ALA A 32 33.60 37.57 15.57
CA ALA A 32 34.77 37.29 14.76
C ALA A 32 34.29 37.00 13.33
N THR A 33 34.68 37.88 12.43
CA THR A 33 34.51 37.79 10.98
C THR A 33 35.31 36.61 10.45
N ASP A 34 34.64 35.59 9.92
CA ASP A 34 35.19 34.76 8.85
C ASP A 34 34.03 34.19 8.01
N ASP A 35 33.94 34.66 6.78
CA ASP A 35 32.88 34.42 5.81
C ASP A 35 33.31 33.26 4.90
N SER A 36 32.90 32.02 5.22
CA SER A 36 33.04 30.86 4.32
C SER A 36 32.20 29.63 4.72
N SER A 37 30.96 29.82 5.17
CA SER A 37 29.99 28.70 5.21
C SER A 37 29.15 28.69 3.92
N PRO A 38 28.98 27.52 3.26
CA PRO A 38 28.05 27.43 2.14
C PRO A 38 26.64 27.77 2.63
N PRO A 39 25.80 28.39 1.79
CA PRO A 39 24.44 28.77 2.18
C PRO A 39 23.69 27.53 2.67
N PRO A 40 22.78 27.66 3.67
CA PRO A 40 21.95 26.54 4.09
C PRO A 40 21.20 26.03 2.87
N GLN A 41 21.46 24.77 2.49
CA GLN A 41 20.71 24.08 1.45
C GLN A 41 19.23 24.14 1.83
N ARG A 42 18.45 24.91 1.07
CA ARG A 42 16.99 24.81 1.14
C ARG A 42 16.67 23.38 0.74
N PRO A 43 15.88 22.61 1.53
CA PRO A 43 15.47 21.28 1.11
C PRO A 43 14.71 21.42 -0.20
N GLU A 44 15.36 21.06 -1.31
CA GLU A 44 14.76 21.11 -2.62
C GLU A 44 13.58 20.12 -2.67
N HIS A 45 12.45 20.63 -3.14
CA HIS A 45 11.14 20.05 -2.92
C HIS A 45 10.95 18.75 -3.72
N ALA A 46 10.62 17.64 -3.05
CA ALA A 46 9.98 16.52 -3.73
C ALA A 46 8.55 16.94 -4.12
N VAL A 47 8.40 17.29 -5.39
CA VAL A 47 7.12 17.63 -6.02
C VAL A 47 6.40 16.34 -6.37
N ILE A 48 5.52 15.85 -5.50
CA ILE A 48 4.79 14.58 -5.69
C ILE A 48 3.37 14.90 -6.18
N SER A 49 2.95 14.28 -7.28
CA SER A 49 1.56 14.34 -7.74
C SER A 49 0.70 13.29 -7.03
N THR A 50 -0.59 13.56 -6.93
CA THR A 50 -1.66 12.63 -6.54
C THR A 50 -1.56 11.31 -7.30
N PHE A 51 -1.26 11.38 -8.60
CA PHE A 51 -1.18 10.21 -9.48
C PHE A 51 0.11 9.38 -9.28
N ASP A 52 1.12 9.95 -8.62
CA ASP A 52 2.32 9.22 -8.21
C ASP A 52 2.05 8.40 -6.93
N LEU A 53 1.13 8.87 -6.09
CA LEU A 53 0.73 8.18 -4.86
C LEU A 53 -0.26 7.04 -5.17
N PHE A 54 -1.24 7.33 -6.03
CA PHE A 54 -2.25 6.39 -6.51
C PHE A 54 -1.92 5.92 -7.93
N SER A 55 -1.01 4.96 -8.01
CA SER A 55 -0.59 4.37 -9.28
C SER A 55 -1.26 3.03 -9.53
N ILE A 56 -1.73 2.82 -10.76
CA ILE A 56 -2.27 1.54 -11.19
C ILE A 56 -1.11 0.57 -11.41
N GLY A 57 -1.27 -0.68 -10.99
CA GLY A 57 -0.21 -1.67 -11.12
C GLY A 57 -0.71 -3.10 -10.99
N VAL A 58 0.20 -4.00 -10.65
CA VAL A 58 -0.06 -5.43 -10.46
C VAL A 58 0.42 -5.86 -9.08
N GLY A 59 -0.34 -6.71 -8.40
CA GLY A 59 0.08 -7.34 -7.16
C GLY A 59 1.18 -8.40 -7.35
N PRO A 60 1.75 -8.95 -6.27
CA PRO A 60 1.43 -8.66 -4.87
C PRO A 60 2.23 -7.51 -4.24
N SER A 61 3.30 -7.03 -4.88
CA SER A 61 4.22 -6.06 -4.25
C SER A 61 4.63 -4.92 -5.18
N SER A 62 4.57 -3.69 -4.65
CA SER A 62 5.04 -2.51 -5.38
C SER A 62 6.57 -2.52 -5.53
N SER A 63 7.30 -2.93 -4.49
CA SER A 63 8.77 -2.97 -4.49
C SER A 63 9.34 -4.22 -5.18
N HIS A 64 8.65 -5.36 -5.12
CA HIS A 64 9.18 -6.63 -5.64
C HIS A 64 8.49 -7.10 -6.93
N THR A 65 7.39 -6.46 -7.36
CA THR A 65 6.69 -6.79 -8.61
C THR A 65 6.67 -5.60 -9.56
N VAL A 66 6.06 -4.48 -9.17
CA VAL A 66 5.89 -3.29 -10.03
C VAL A 66 7.23 -2.64 -10.38
N GLY A 67 8.09 -2.40 -9.37
CA GLY A 67 9.43 -1.83 -9.57
C GLY A 67 10.29 -2.66 -10.54
N PRO A 68 10.51 -3.96 -10.30
CA PRO A 68 11.29 -4.80 -11.21
C PRO A 68 10.73 -4.89 -12.63
N MET A 69 9.39 -4.89 -12.81
CA MET A 69 8.79 -4.83 -14.15
C MET A 69 9.10 -3.51 -14.85
N ARG A 70 8.97 -2.37 -14.15
CA ARG A 70 9.35 -1.05 -14.69
C ARG A 70 10.83 -0.98 -15.02
N ALA A 71 11.69 -1.53 -14.17
CA ALA A 71 13.14 -1.58 -14.41
C ALA A 71 13.46 -2.33 -15.71
N GLY A 72 12.82 -3.48 -15.94
CA GLY A 72 12.96 -4.24 -17.19
C GLY A 72 12.54 -3.43 -18.41
N LYS A 73 11.38 -2.77 -18.34
CA LYS A 73 10.87 -1.92 -19.45
C LYS A 73 11.79 -0.73 -19.74
N ILE A 74 12.25 -0.03 -18.70
CA ILE A 74 13.19 1.10 -18.84
C ILE A 74 14.46 0.63 -19.54
N PHE A 75 15.02 -0.50 -19.09
CA PHE A 75 16.23 -1.06 -19.68
C PHE A 75 16.08 -1.39 -21.17
N ILE A 76 14.97 -2.00 -21.59
CA ILE A 76 14.72 -2.30 -23.01
C ILE A 76 14.53 -1.03 -23.84
N ASN A 77 13.83 -0.04 -23.31
CA ASN A 77 13.67 1.24 -23.99
C ASN A 77 15.04 1.93 -24.18
N ASP A 78 15.92 1.87 -23.18
CA ASP A 78 17.29 2.38 -23.27
C ASP A 78 18.08 1.66 -24.38
N LEU A 79 17.99 0.32 -24.46
CA LEU A 79 18.65 -0.46 -25.52
C LEU A 79 18.12 -0.16 -26.92
N THR A 80 16.82 0.07 -27.03
CA THR A 80 16.15 0.42 -28.30
C THR A 80 16.61 1.79 -28.78
N GLN A 81 16.65 2.78 -27.88
CA GLN A 81 17.14 4.13 -28.19
C GLN A 81 18.62 4.15 -28.56
N LEU A 82 19.43 3.29 -27.96
CA LEU A 82 20.85 3.14 -28.29
C LEU A 82 21.09 2.32 -29.56
N GLY A 83 20.04 1.76 -30.19
CA GLY A 83 20.16 0.97 -31.41
C GLY A 83 20.91 -0.37 -31.22
N VAL A 84 21.02 -0.84 -29.98
CA VAL A 84 21.78 -2.07 -29.63
C VAL A 84 20.89 -3.29 -29.44
N LEU A 85 19.57 -3.13 -29.31
CA LEU A 85 18.62 -4.22 -29.02
C LEU A 85 18.79 -5.42 -29.96
N GLN A 86 18.90 -5.18 -31.27
CA GLN A 86 19.03 -6.21 -32.31
C GLN A 86 20.37 -6.98 -32.25
N LYS A 87 21.39 -6.42 -31.59
CA LYS A 87 22.71 -7.06 -31.41
C LYS A 87 22.76 -7.97 -30.18
N VAL A 88 21.78 -7.89 -29.29
CA VAL A 88 21.75 -8.68 -28.06
C VAL A 88 21.49 -10.15 -28.38
N LYS A 89 22.37 -11.04 -27.94
CA LYS A 89 22.19 -12.50 -28.08
C LYS A 89 21.85 -13.19 -26.76
N SER A 90 22.33 -12.64 -25.64
CA SER A 90 22.00 -13.15 -24.30
C SER A 90 21.85 -12.02 -23.29
N VAL A 91 21.03 -12.27 -22.27
CA VAL A 91 20.77 -11.34 -21.17
C VAL A 91 21.03 -12.08 -19.86
N LYS A 92 21.76 -11.45 -18.94
CA LYS A 92 21.92 -11.91 -17.55
C LYS A 92 21.24 -10.94 -16.60
N ILE A 93 20.48 -11.51 -15.68
CA ILE A 93 19.73 -10.80 -14.65
C ILE A 93 20.30 -11.21 -13.30
N MET A 94 20.71 -10.25 -12.48
CA MET A 94 21.19 -10.51 -11.13
C MET A 94 20.31 -9.80 -10.11
N LEU A 95 19.81 -10.55 -9.12
CA LEU A 95 19.01 -10.03 -8.01
C LEU A 95 19.84 -10.04 -6.73
N TYR A 96 19.75 -8.96 -5.95
CA TYR A 96 20.53 -8.76 -4.72
C TYR A 96 19.64 -8.58 -3.48
N GLY A 97 20.20 -8.79 -2.30
CA GLY A 97 19.60 -8.43 -1.01
C GLY A 97 18.19 -8.98 -0.78
N SER A 98 17.29 -8.13 -0.27
CA SER A 98 15.91 -8.48 0.08
C SER A 98 15.06 -8.86 -1.14
N LEU A 99 15.37 -8.27 -2.30
CA LEU A 99 14.74 -8.63 -3.58
C LEU A 99 15.04 -10.07 -3.99
N ALA A 100 16.27 -10.54 -3.78
CA ALA A 100 16.62 -11.94 -3.99
C ALA A 100 15.94 -12.85 -2.94
N ALA A 101 15.95 -12.45 -1.67
CA ALA A 101 15.43 -13.28 -0.58
C ALA A 101 13.92 -13.60 -0.71
N THR A 102 13.10 -12.63 -1.12
CA THR A 102 11.64 -12.81 -1.17
C THR A 102 11.04 -12.76 -2.58
N GLY A 103 11.86 -12.49 -3.60
CA GLY A 103 11.37 -12.24 -4.96
C GLY A 103 10.56 -13.38 -5.56
N LYS A 104 10.86 -14.63 -5.19
CA LYS A 104 10.08 -15.79 -5.65
C LYS A 104 8.63 -15.76 -5.16
N GLY A 105 8.39 -15.38 -3.90
CA GLY A 105 7.04 -15.25 -3.33
C GLY A 105 6.29 -14.01 -3.85
N HIS A 106 7.03 -13.02 -4.36
CA HIS A 106 6.50 -11.77 -4.88
C HIS A 106 6.37 -11.71 -6.42
N HIS A 107 6.57 -12.83 -7.10
CA HIS A 107 6.55 -12.91 -8.56
C HIS A 107 7.56 -12.00 -9.27
N THR A 108 8.70 -11.71 -8.63
CA THR A 108 9.77 -10.87 -9.21
C THR A 108 10.30 -11.41 -10.54
N PRO A 109 10.58 -12.72 -10.71
CA PRO A 109 11.03 -13.26 -11.99
C PRO A 109 10.01 -13.03 -13.11
N GLN A 110 8.73 -13.29 -12.86
CA GLN A 110 7.64 -13.06 -13.80
C GLN A 110 7.60 -11.58 -14.22
N ALA A 111 7.66 -10.68 -13.24
CA ALA A 111 7.64 -9.24 -13.46
C ALA A 111 8.81 -8.76 -14.33
N ILE A 112 10.04 -9.19 -14.03
CA ILE A 112 11.23 -8.79 -14.79
C ILE A 112 11.13 -9.29 -16.23
N LEU A 113 10.81 -10.57 -16.43
CA LEU A 113 10.78 -11.15 -17.78
C LEU A 113 9.73 -10.46 -18.65
N LEU A 114 8.52 -10.25 -18.14
CA LEU A 114 7.47 -9.56 -18.88
C LEU A 114 7.78 -8.09 -19.13
N GLY A 115 8.46 -7.43 -18.17
CA GLY A 115 8.99 -6.09 -18.35
C GLY A 115 10.06 -6.02 -19.46
N LEU A 116 10.93 -7.03 -19.55
CA LEU A 116 11.91 -7.16 -20.64
C LEU A 116 11.25 -7.49 -21.99
N GLU A 117 10.05 -8.06 -22.00
CA GLU A 117 9.24 -8.18 -23.23
C GLU A 117 8.52 -6.88 -23.60
N GLY A 118 8.67 -5.81 -22.81
CA GLY A 118 8.08 -4.48 -23.06
C GLY A 118 6.74 -4.23 -22.35
N SER A 119 6.26 -5.17 -21.52
CA SER A 119 4.99 -5.03 -20.80
C SER A 119 5.05 -3.91 -19.76
N ASP A 120 3.94 -3.20 -19.59
CA ASP A 120 3.78 -2.18 -18.54
C ASP A 120 2.94 -2.72 -17.38
N PRO A 121 3.33 -2.54 -16.10
CA PRO A 121 2.48 -2.91 -14.98
C PRO A 121 1.12 -2.23 -15.00
N GLU A 122 0.97 -1.04 -15.59
CA GLU A 122 -0.32 -0.35 -15.66
C GLU A 122 -1.29 -0.98 -16.66
N THR A 123 -0.79 -1.61 -17.73
CA THR A 123 -1.60 -2.04 -18.88
C THR A 123 -1.61 -3.55 -19.11
N ILE A 124 -0.69 -4.32 -18.52
CA ILE A 124 -0.56 -5.76 -18.76
C ILE A 124 -1.79 -6.55 -18.32
N ASP A 125 -2.34 -7.42 -19.16
CA ASP A 125 -3.41 -8.33 -18.72
C ASP A 125 -2.87 -9.34 -17.69
N THR A 126 -3.32 -9.19 -16.44
CA THR A 126 -2.87 -10.01 -15.31
C THR A 126 -3.21 -11.48 -15.48
N GLY A 127 -4.25 -11.82 -16.26
CA GLY A 127 -4.60 -13.22 -16.54
C GLY A 127 -3.57 -13.94 -17.43
N THR A 128 -2.75 -13.20 -18.18
CA THR A 128 -1.77 -13.78 -19.11
C THR A 128 -0.41 -14.02 -18.47
N ILE A 129 -0.10 -13.38 -17.35
CA ILE A 129 1.22 -13.37 -16.70
C ILE A 129 1.76 -14.78 -16.47
N GLU A 130 0.96 -15.64 -15.82
CA GLU A 130 1.39 -17.00 -15.47
C GLU A 130 1.57 -17.86 -16.73
N SER A 131 0.63 -17.78 -17.68
CA SER A 131 0.69 -18.54 -18.93
C SER A 131 1.92 -18.16 -19.77
N ARG A 132 2.24 -16.86 -19.86
CA ARG A 132 3.38 -16.36 -20.62
C ARG A 132 4.70 -16.71 -19.94
N TYR A 133 4.78 -16.57 -18.62
CA TYR A 133 5.96 -16.98 -17.86
C TYR A 133 6.26 -18.48 -18.05
N ASN A 134 5.25 -19.35 -17.95
CA ASN A 134 5.41 -20.78 -18.16
C ASN A 134 5.85 -21.12 -19.60
N ALA A 135 5.40 -20.35 -20.60
CA ALA A 135 5.86 -20.49 -21.98
C ALA A 135 7.35 -20.12 -22.13
N ILE A 136 7.83 -19.06 -21.46
CA ILE A 136 9.26 -18.68 -21.47
C ILE A 136 10.11 -19.81 -20.85
N LEU A 137 9.68 -20.38 -19.73
CA LEU A 137 10.38 -21.48 -19.06
C LEU A 137 10.44 -22.75 -19.92
N THR A 138 9.32 -23.09 -20.58
CA THR A 138 9.21 -24.31 -21.39
C THR A 138 9.99 -24.20 -22.70
N ASN A 139 9.84 -23.07 -23.39
CA ASN A 139 10.45 -22.87 -24.71
C ASN A 139 11.89 -22.36 -24.64
N LYS A 140 12.32 -21.86 -23.47
CA LYS A 140 13.61 -21.20 -23.27
C LYS A 140 13.85 -20.07 -24.26
N THR A 141 12.80 -19.29 -24.53
CA THR A 141 12.83 -18.14 -25.45
C THR A 141 12.23 -16.91 -24.79
N LEU A 142 12.88 -15.75 -24.98
CA LEU A 142 12.45 -14.46 -24.45
C LEU A 142 12.40 -13.44 -25.59
N SER A 143 11.31 -12.69 -25.72
CA SER A 143 11.11 -11.71 -26.80
C SER A 143 11.40 -10.30 -26.31
N LEU A 144 12.65 -9.85 -26.40
CA LEU A 144 13.08 -8.54 -25.91
C LEU A 144 12.36 -7.41 -26.66
N GLY A 145 11.67 -6.55 -25.90
CA GLY A 145 10.86 -5.47 -26.44
C GLY A 145 9.71 -5.91 -27.35
N GLY A 146 9.35 -7.20 -27.34
CA GLY A 146 8.32 -7.78 -28.21
C GLY A 146 8.81 -8.17 -29.61
N ASP A 147 9.93 -7.60 -30.07
CA ASP A 147 10.40 -7.75 -31.46
C ASP A 147 11.57 -8.72 -31.60
N HIS A 148 12.49 -8.77 -30.63
CA HIS A 148 13.77 -9.48 -30.78
C HIS A 148 13.83 -10.73 -29.89
N THR A 149 13.72 -11.92 -30.49
CA THR A 149 13.75 -13.18 -29.75
C THR A 149 15.17 -13.67 -29.48
N ILE A 150 15.45 -13.97 -28.21
CA ILE A 150 16.71 -14.60 -27.77
C ILE A 150 16.44 -15.94 -27.08
N HIS A 151 17.46 -16.80 -27.05
CA HIS A 151 17.46 -17.97 -26.19
C HIS A 151 17.73 -17.53 -24.74
N TYR A 152 16.86 -17.94 -23.82
CA TYR A 152 16.92 -17.56 -22.42
C TYR A 152 16.69 -18.78 -21.54
N ASP A 153 17.67 -19.10 -20.69
CA ASP A 153 17.57 -20.20 -19.73
C ASP A 153 17.60 -19.62 -18.31
N MET A 154 16.47 -19.66 -17.61
CA MET A 154 16.32 -19.03 -16.29
C MET A 154 17.35 -19.55 -15.27
N ASP A 155 17.68 -20.85 -15.28
CA ASP A 155 18.59 -21.43 -14.29
C ASP A 155 20.04 -20.94 -14.47
N ARG A 156 20.40 -20.56 -15.72
CA ARG A 156 21.73 -20.03 -16.06
C ARG A 156 21.77 -18.50 -16.02
N ASP A 157 20.71 -17.87 -16.51
CA ASP A 157 20.68 -16.46 -16.88
C ASP A 157 20.04 -15.57 -15.80
N MET A 158 19.35 -16.14 -14.81
CA MET A 158 18.88 -15.44 -13.60
C MET A 158 19.64 -15.87 -12.34
N LEU A 159 20.52 -14.99 -11.86
CA LEU A 159 21.35 -15.26 -10.70
C LEU A 159 20.80 -14.59 -9.44
N TRP A 160 20.69 -15.37 -8.38
CA TRP A 160 20.21 -14.93 -7.07
C TRP A 160 21.40 -14.74 -6.14
N ARG A 161 21.65 -13.50 -5.71
CA ARG A 161 22.76 -13.12 -4.82
C ARG A 161 22.24 -12.78 -3.44
N TRP A 162 22.03 -13.82 -2.63
CA TRP A 162 21.61 -13.73 -1.22
C TRP A 162 22.72 -13.17 -0.32
N ASP A 163 23.97 -13.37 -0.72
CA ASP A 163 25.19 -13.04 0.00
C ASP A 163 25.63 -11.58 -0.16
N GLN A 164 25.04 -10.87 -1.12
CA GLN A 164 25.47 -9.53 -1.52
C GLN A 164 24.32 -8.54 -1.47
N VAL A 165 24.60 -7.39 -0.88
CA VAL A 165 23.72 -6.23 -0.87
C VAL A 165 24.46 -5.09 -1.58
N LEU A 166 23.80 -4.45 -2.54
CA LEU A 166 24.36 -3.28 -3.21
C LEU A 166 24.37 -2.09 -2.25
N LYS A 167 25.36 -1.20 -2.38
CA LYS A 167 25.61 -0.12 -1.40
C LYS A 167 24.47 0.90 -1.28
N THR A 168 23.65 1.06 -2.31
CA THR A 168 22.62 2.11 -2.37
C THR A 168 21.32 1.70 -1.67
N HIS A 169 20.79 0.51 -1.96
CA HIS A 169 19.51 0.05 -1.42
C HIS A 169 19.44 -1.49 -1.44
N PRO A 170 18.82 -2.14 -0.45
CA PRO A 170 18.76 -3.60 -0.36
C PRO A 170 17.99 -4.29 -1.51
N ASN A 171 16.97 -3.62 -2.07
CA ASN A 171 16.26 -4.08 -3.27
C ASN A 171 17.01 -3.74 -4.57
N GLY A 172 18.17 -4.38 -4.78
CA GLY A 172 19.02 -4.15 -5.96
C GLY A 172 18.82 -5.20 -7.06
N MET A 173 18.88 -4.77 -8.33
CA MET A 173 18.96 -5.65 -9.48
C MET A 173 19.93 -5.11 -10.53
N ARG A 174 20.61 -5.99 -11.27
CA ARG A 174 21.49 -5.62 -12.39
C ARG A 174 21.08 -6.39 -13.64
N PHE A 175 20.95 -5.66 -14.75
CA PHE A 175 20.75 -6.25 -16.08
C PHE A 175 22.01 -6.09 -16.90
N SER A 176 22.43 -7.16 -17.57
CA SER A 176 23.60 -7.17 -18.45
C SER A 176 23.27 -7.87 -19.77
N CYS A 177 23.54 -7.21 -20.89
CA CYS A 177 23.32 -7.75 -22.24
C CYS A 177 24.64 -8.07 -22.92
N PHE A 178 24.69 -9.19 -23.65
CA PHE A 178 25.87 -9.64 -24.37
C PHE A 178 25.59 -9.85 -25.86
N GLY A 179 26.59 -9.56 -26.69
CA GLY A 179 26.58 -9.76 -28.14
C GLY A 179 26.89 -11.20 -28.56
N GLU A 180 27.11 -11.41 -29.86
CA GLU A 180 27.38 -12.72 -30.46
C GLU A 180 28.70 -13.32 -29.97
N ASP A 181 29.74 -12.50 -29.82
CA ASP A 181 31.06 -12.92 -29.35
C ASP A 181 31.18 -12.99 -27.81
N GLY A 182 30.06 -12.81 -27.08
CA GLY A 182 30.04 -12.72 -25.62
C GLY A 182 30.55 -11.39 -25.06
N GLU A 183 30.74 -10.39 -25.91
CA GLU A 183 31.07 -9.01 -25.51
C GLU A 183 29.92 -8.39 -24.69
N LEU A 184 30.25 -7.62 -23.65
CA LEU A 184 29.25 -6.90 -22.85
C LEU A 184 28.80 -5.64 -23.60
N LEU A 185 27.56 -5.63 -24.08
CA LEU A 185 26.99 -4.51 -24.84
C LEU A 185 26.48 -3.39 -23.93
N ALA A 186 25.78 -3.77 -22.86
CA ALA A 186 25.19 -2.82 -21.92
C ALA A 186 25.04 -3.47 -20.55
N THR A 187 25.24 -2.68 -19.50
CA THR A 187 24.97 -3.08 -18.13
C THR A 187 24.34 -1.91 -17.38
N ASN A 188 23.37 -2.20 -16.52
CA ASN A 188 22.73 -1.17 -15.72
C ASN A 188 22.22 -1.71 -14.39
N GLU A 189 22.31 -0.89 -13.34
CA GLU A 189 21.85 -1.23 -11.99
C GLU A 189 20.59 -0.45 -11.65
N TYR A 190 19.64 -1.13 -11.04
CA TYR A 190 18.36 -0.56 -10.66
C TYR A 190 18.03 -0.92 -9.21
N PHE A 191 17.44 0.04 -8.52
CA PHE A 191 17.04 -0.05 -7.12
C PHE A 191 15.53 0.21 -7.02
N SER A 192 14.82 -0.73 -6.41
CA SER A 192 13.38 -0.58 -6.17
C SER A 192 13.12 0.00 -4.78
N VAL A 193 12.86 1.31 -4.73
CA VAL A 193 12.82 2.13 -3.49
C VAL A 193 11.43 2.22 -2.84
N GLY A 194 10.47 1.41 -3.29
CA GLY A 194 9.09 1.43 -2.77
C GLY A 194 8.12 2.19 -3.68
N GLY A 195 6.81 2.00 -3.47
CA GLY A 195 5.74 2.60 -4.31
C GLY A 195 5.77 2.22 -5.81
N GLY A 196 6.62 1.29 -6.24
CA GLY A 196 6.81 0.95 -7.65
C GLY A 196 7.79 1.87 -8.38
N PHE A 197 8.54 2.71 -7.67
CA PHE A 197 9.58 3.57 -8.24
C PHE A 197 10.92 2.82 -8.37
N VAL A 198 11.66 3.16 -9.42
CA VAL A 198 12.96 2.57 -9.73
C VAL A 198 13.99 3.68 -9.89
N VAL A 199 15.12 3.55 -9.21
CA VAL A 199 16.25 4.48 -9.26
C VAL A 199 17.47 3.75 -9.81
N ASN A 200 18.32 4.48 -10.53
CA ASN A 200 19.60 4.04 -11.05
C ASN A 200 20.71 5.03 -10.62
N ASP A 201 21.98 4.63 -10.67
CA ASP A 201 23.14 5.46 -10.29
C ASP A 201 23.20 6.80 -11.05
N LYS A 202 22.75 6.85 -12.30
CA LYS A 202 22.67 8.11 -13.09
C LYS A 202 21.53 9.04 -12.66
N THR A 203 20.53 8.51 -11.96
CA THR A 203 19.37 9.24 -11.41
C THR A 203 19.50 9.47 -9.91
N LYS A 204 20.64 9.10 -9.31
CA LYS A 204 20.93 9.28 -7.89
C LYS A 204 21.35 10.74 -7.64
N VAL A 205 20.36 11.62 -7.60
CA VAL A 205 20.49 12.95 -6.98
C VAL A 205 20.07 12.79 -5.51
N ASP A 206 20.70 13.53 -4.59
CA ASP A 206 20.65 13.42 -3.12
C ASP A 206 19.27 13.09 -2.49
N GLU A 207 19.28 12.69 -1.20
CA GLU A 207 18.13 12.35 -0.36
C GLU A 207 17.02 13.43 -0.40
N ASN A 208 16.20 13.41 -1.46
CA ASN A 208 14.89 14.04 -1.67
C ASN A 208 14.62 13.97 -3.19
N LEU A 209 14.14 12.81 -3.66
CA LEU A 209 13.90 12.54 -5.07
C LEU A 209 13.01 13.61 -5.73
N PHE A 210 13.54 14.26 -6.76
CA PHE A 210 12.79 15.00 -7.77
C PHE A 210 11.91 14.03 -8.56
N TYR A 211 10.61 14.02 -8.28
CA TYR A 211 9.60 13.32 -9.05
C TYR A 211 9.13 14.23 -10.20
N LYS A 212 9.04 13.66 -11.41
CA LYS A 212 8.62 14.29 -12.67
C LYS A 212 9.66 15.16 -13.42
N GLY A 213 10.95 15.02 -13.12
CA GLY A 213 12.05 15.54 -13.97
C GLY A 213 12.47 14.63 -15.13
N VAL A 214 11.68 13.61 -15.49
CA VAL A 214 11.88 12.91 -16.76
C VAL A 214 10.90 13.54 -17.75
N ASP A 215 11.30 14.66 -18.32
CA ASP A 215 10.74 15.01 -19.60
C ASP A 215 11.10 13.86 -20.56
N LYS A 216 10.07 13.22 -21.14
CA LYS A 216 10.25 12.08 -22.05
C LYS A 216 11.07 12.49 -23.29
N THR A 217 11.22 13.80 -23.53
CA THR A 217 12.04 14.38 -24.58
C THR A 217 13.39 14.96 -24.10
N ALA A 218 13.51 15.57 -22.91
CA ALA A 218 14.75 16.26 -22.49
C ALA A 218 15.91 15.38 -21.96
N VAL A 219 15.85 14.04 -22.04
CA VAL A 219 17.06 13.20 -21.91
C VAL A 219 18.07 13.46 -23.07
N GLN A 220 17.66 14.27 -24.05
CA GLN A 220 18.36 14.54 -25.31
C GLN A 220 19.68 15.32 -25.22
N ALA A 221 20.03 16.05 -24.15
CA ALA A 221 21.16 16.98 -24.20
C ALA A 221 22.40 16.62 -23.35
N ALA A 222 22.36 15.61 -22.48
CA ALA A 222 23.51 15.21 -21.65
C ALA A 222 24.25 13.96 -22.15
N ARG A 223 24.11 13.61 -23.44
CA ARG A 223 24.64 12.38 -24.06
C ARG A 223 25.76 12.65 -25.07
N LEU A 224 26.79 13.42 -24.70
CA LEU A 224 27.93 13.61 -25.60
C LEU A 224 29.34 13.48 -25.01
N HIS A 225 29.51 13.05 -23.76
CA HIS A 225 30.85 12.72 -23.27
C HIS A 225 30.84 11.47 -22.39
N GLN A 226 31.26 10.35 -22.97
CA GLN A 226 32.18 9.36 -22.38
C GLN A 226 32.34 8.14 -23.30
N LEU A 227 33.24 8.27 -24.29
CA LEU A 227 33.99 7.14 -24.86
C LEU A 227 35.38 7.15 -24.22
N HIS A 228 35.88 5.98 -23.85
CA HIS A 228 37.15 5.83 -23.13
C HIS A 228 38.39 5.89 -24.06
N SER A 229 39.38 6.66 -23.59
CA SER A 229 40.84 6.48 -23.68
C SER A 229 41.64 6.92 -24.94
N VAL A 230 42.76 7.61 -24.61
CA VAL A 230 44.07 7.76 -25.31
C VAL A 230 44.39 9.15 -25.94
N ALA A 231 45.32 9.85 -25.26
CA ALA A 231 46.31 10.87 -25.69
C ALA A 231 45.90 12.15 -26.49
N ASP A 232 46.34 13.32 -25.98
CA ASP A 232 46.39 14.69 -26.56
C ASP A 232 47.14 14.78 -27.93
N PRO A 233 47.07 15.89 -28.75
CA PRO A 233 46.78 17.30 -28.38
C PRO A 233 45.91 18.19 -29.32
N ALA A 234 45.41 19.29 -28.74
CA ALA A 234 45.08 20.65 -29.25
C ALA A 234 44.71 20.90 -30.73
N ILE A 235 43.48 21.38 -30.98
CA ILE A 235 43.12 22.31 -32.08
C ILE A 235 42.02 23.29 -31.62
N GLU A 236 42.30 24.59 -31.70
CA GLU A 236 41.38 25.72 -31.50
C GLU A 236 40.52 25.97 -32.76
N GLY A 237 39.23 26.29 -32.61
CA GLY A 237 38.37 26.80 -33.69
C GLY A 237 36.93 27.10 -33.24
N PRO A 238 36.26 28.15 -33.76
CA PRO A 238 35.38 29.02 -32.96
C PRO A 238 33.88 28.69 -32.98
N ALA A 239 33.23 29.26 -31.97
CA ALA A 239 31.81 29.22 -31.62
C ALA A 239 30.81 29.49 -32.75
N SER A 240 29.70 28.73 -32.72
CA SER A 240 28.39 29.23 -33.17
C SER A 240 27.33 28.81 -32.14
N SER A 241 26.79 29.81 -31.46
CA SER A 241 25.79 29.71 -30.40
C SER A 241 24.39 29.61 -31.00
N SER A 242 23.77 28.42 -30.93
CA SER A 242 22.32 28.29 -31.04
C SER A 242 21.74 28.13 -29.63
N GLU A 243 21.20 29.22 -29.10
CA GLU A 243 20.45 29.23 -27.84
C GLU A 243 19.19 28.34 -27.99
N GLN A 244 19.15 27.23 -27.26
CA GLN A 244 17.93 26.46 -27.03
C GLN A 244 17.35 26.90 -25.68
N HIS A 245 16.17 27.52 -25.71
CA HIS A 245 15.36 27.83 -24.53
C HIS A 245 14.92 26.53 -23.85
N SER A 246 15.49 26.23 -22.67
CA SER A 246 14.92 25.28 -21.71
C SER A 246 13.76 25.95 -20.97
N GLU A 247 12.55 25.39 -21.03
CA GLU A 247 11.42 25.85 -20.21
C GLU A 247 11.76 25.75 -18.70
N PRO A 248 11.35 26.75 -17.89
CA PRO A 248 11.57 26.70 -16.44
C PRO A 248 10.72 25.59 -15.79
N PRO A 249 11.18 25.00 -14.67
CA PRO A 249 10.42 23.98 -13.94
C PRO A 249 9.05 24.53 -13.52
N PRO A 250 7.99 23.68 -13.50
CA PRO A 250 6.64 24.12 -13.18
C PRO A 250 6.60 24.70 -11.76
N VAL A 251 6.16 25.96 -11.66
CA VAL A 251 5.98 26.65 -10.38
C VAL A 251 4.66 26.18 -9.77
N ILE A 252 4.75 25.43 -8.67
CA ILE A 252 3.58 24.97 -7.93
C ILE A 252 2.92 26.17 -7.22
N PRO A 253 1.61 26.41 -7.39
CA PRO A 253 0.91 27.54 -6.80
C PRO A 253 0.89 27.53 -5.26
N HIS A 254 0.66 26.36 -4.67
CA HIS A 254 0.45 26.20 -3.23
C HIS A 254 1.34 25.09 -2.64
N PRO A 255 2.67 25.27 -2.58
CA PRO A 255 3.56 24.28 -1.98
C PRO A 255 3.38 24.26 -0.45
N PHE A 256 3.28 23.06 0.12
CA PHE A 256 3.20 22.83 1.58
C PHE A 256 4.20 21.76 2.02
N ASP A 257 4.76 21.93 3.22
CA ASP A 257 5.79 21.07 3.81
C ASP A 257 5.34 20.36 5.10
N SER A 258 4.31 20.89 5.74
CA SER A 258 3.80 20.48 7.06
C SER A 258 2.27 20.62 7.09
N GLY A 259 1.64 19.92 8.03
CA GLY A 259 0.21 20.06 8.31
C GLY A 259 -0.14 21.51 8.69
N SER A 260 0.70 22.15 9.50
CA SER A 260 0.54 23.58 9.85
C SER A 260 0.63 24.52 8.64
N SER A 261 1.56 24.30 7.70
CA SER A 261 1.66 25.04 6.44
C SER A 261 0.43 24.82 5.54
N LEU A 262 -0.06 23.57 5.46
CA LEU A 262 -1.28 23.24 4.72
C LEU A 262 -2.51 23.97 5.29
N LEU A 263 -2.68 23.99 6.62
CA LEU A 263 -3.76 24.75 7.27
C LEU A 263 -3.67 26.24 6.95
N ALA A 264 -2.48 26.83 7.09
CA ALA A 264 -2.27 28.25 6.79
C ALA A 264 -2.63 28.59 5.33
N LEU A 265 -2.39 27.69 4.38
CA LEU A 265 -2.82 27.85 2.99
C LEU A 265 -4.34 27.78 2.83
N THR A 266 -5.00 26.84 3.52
CA THR A 266 -6.48 26.73 3.48
C THR A 266 -7.15 28.00 4.00
N GLU A 267 -6.63 28.58 5.09
CA GLU A 267 -7.13 29.83 5.65
C GLU A 267 -6.83 31.02 4.74
N LYS A 268 -5.59 31.11 4.22
CA LYS A 268 -5.15 32.23 3.38
C LYS A 268 -5.93 32.31 2.07
N HIS A 269 -6.19 31.18 1.44
CA HIS A 269 -6.85 31.11 0.13
C HIS A 269 -8.36 30.84 0.22
N ASN A 270 -8.88 30.57 1.42
CA ASN A 270 -10.27 30.16 1.66
C ASN A 270 -10.67 28.97 0.77
N MET A 271 -9.82 27.94 0.76
CA MET A 271 -9.94 26.74 -0.05
C MET A 271 -9.89 25.49 0.83
N THR A 272 -10.57 24.42 0.41
CA THR A 272 -10.43 23.11 1.05
C THR A 272 -9.08 22.48 0.70
N ILE A 273 -8.68 21.46 1.48
CA ILE A 273 -7.45 20.69 1.19
C ILE A 273 -7.51 20.08 -0.22
N ALA A 274 -8.66 19.53 -0.62
CA ALA A 274 -8.86 18.97 -1.96
C ALA A 274 -8.67 20.03 -3.07
N GLN A 275 -9.18 21.25 -2.87
CA GLN A 275 -9.03 22.35 -3.84
C GLN A 275 -7.58 22.80 -3.97
N ILE A 276 -6.84 22.90 -2.86
CA ILE A 276 -5.40 23.20 -2.89
C ILE A 276 -4.63 22.17 -3.71
N VAL A 277 -4.89 20.88 -3.47
CA VAL A 277 -4.25 19.81 -4.25
C VAL A 277 -4.67 19.87 -5.71
N TYR A 278 -5.95 20.12 -6.00
CA TYR A 278 -6.45 20.28 -7.36
C TYR A 278 -5.72 21.39 -8.14
N ASP A 279 -5.55 22.57 -7.53
CA ASP A 279 -4.83 23.69 -8.13
C ASP A 279 -3.33 23.38 -8.30
N ASN A 280 -2.74 22.62 -7.37
CA ASN A 280 -1.39 22.11 -7.53
C ASN A 280 -1.27 21.10 -8.68
N GLU A 281 -2.26 20.21 -8.88
CA GLU A 281 -2.26 19.26 -9.99
C GLU A 281 -2.30 19.96 -11.36
N LYS A 282 -3.01 21.08 -11.48
CA LYS A 282 -3.04 21.89 -12.70
C LYS A 282 -1.66 22.41 -13.12
N SER A 283 -0.81 22.71 -12.16
CA SER A 283 0.55 23.21 -12.42
C SER A 283 1.44 22.22 -13.16
N PHE A 284 1.06 20.93 -13.17
CA PHE A 284 1.76 19.88 -13.90
C PHE A 284 1.33 19.72 -15.36
N GLY A 285 0.53 20.64 -15.90
CA GLY A 285 0.07 20.64 -17.28
C GLY A 285 -1.17 19.77 -17.53
N TYR A 286 -1.94 19.42 -16.51
CA TYR A 286 -3.21 18.69 -16.66
C TYR A 286 -4.37 19.66 -16.83
N SER A 287 -5.28 19.35 -17.77
CA SER A 287 -6.58 20.03 -17.88
C SER A 287 -7.53 19.59 -16.76
N ASP A 288 -8.62 20.35 -16.57
CA ASP A 288 -9.69 19.98 -15.62
C ASP A 288 -10.27 18.60 -15.96
N GLU A 289 -10.49 18.34 -17.25
CA GLU A 289 -10.98 17.05 -17.76
C GLU A 289 -9.97 15.92 -17.52
N ASP A 290 -8.67 16.18 -17.69
CA ASP A 290 -7.63 15.17 -17.45
C ASP A 290 -7.55 14.76 -15.98
N ILE A 291 -7.62 15.72 -15.06
CA ILE A 291 -7.57 15.43 -13.62
C ILE A 291 -8.78 14.59 -13.24
N HIS A 292 -9.99 15.02 -13.65
CA HIS A 292 -11.21 14.30 -13.37
C HIS A 292 -11.17 12.87 -13.95
N ALA A 293 -10.83 12.71 -15.23
CA ALA A 293 -10.78 11.40 -15.87
C ALA A 293 -9.77 10.46 -15.21
N LYS A 294 -8.62 10.97 -14.76
CA LYS A 294 -7.62 10.16 -14.07
C LYS A 294 -8.06 9.73 -12.68
N VAL A 295 -8.66 10.64 -11.90
CA VAL A 295 -9.18 10.33 -10.57
C VAL A 295 -10.30 9.30 -10.66
N MET A 296 -11.23 9.48 -11.60
CA MET A 296 -12.30 8.50 -11.84
C MET A 296 -11.74 7.16 -12.30
N ARG A 297 -10.75 7.14 -13.19
CA ARG A 297 -10.07 5.89 -13.61
C ARG A 297 -9.42 5.16 -12.42
N ILE A 298 -8.81 5.89 -11.48
CA ILE A 298 -8.26 5.29 -10.25
C ILE A 298 -9.38 4.62 -9.45
N PHE A 299 -10.51 5.31 -9.27
CA PHE A 299 -11.64 4.77 -8.55
C PHE A 299 -12.27 3.56 -9.26
N ASP A 300 -12.43 3.60 -10.58
CA ASP A 300 -12.98 2.47 -11.35
C ASP A 300 -12.12 1.22 -11.18
N VAL A 301 -10.79 1.36 -11.22
CA VAL A 301 -9.86 0.24 -11.00
C VAL A 301 -9.95 -0.27 -9.55
N MET A 302 -10.12 0.62 -8.57
CA MET A 302 -10.35 0.25 -7.18
C MET A 302 -11.67 -0.54 -7.01
N ASP A 303 -12.76 -0.10 -7.63
CA ASP A 303 -14.06 -0.76 -7.58
C ASP A 303 -14.04 -2.12 -8.30
N ASP A 304 -13.42 -2.18 -9.48
CA ASP A 304 -13.20 -3.41 -10.24
C ASP A 304 -12.36 -4.42 -9.44
N CYS A 305 -11.38 -3.94 -8.67
CA CYS A 305 -10.59 -4.78 -7.78
C CYS A 305 -11.45 -5.39 -6.66
N ILE A 306 -12.28 -4.58 -6.00
CA ILE A 306 -13.25 -5.08 -4.99
C ILE A 306 -14.17 -6.13 -5.63
N ARG A 307 -14.74 -5.81 -6.80
CA ARG A 307 -15.66 -6.70 -7.53
C ARG A 307 -15.01 -8.02 -7.86
N THR A 308 -13.77 -7.99 -8.37
CA THR A 308 -12.97 -9.19 -8.67
C THR A 308 -12.75 -10.03 -7.41
N GLY A 309 -12.43 -9.40 -6.28
CA GLY A 309 -12.18 -10.10 -5.02
C GLY A 309 -13.43 -10.76 -4.44
N VAL A 310 -14.59 -10.09 -4.47
CA VAL A 310 -15.86 -10.67 -3.96
C VAL A 310 -16.44 -11.74 -4.90
N MET A 311 -16.15 -11.66 -6.20
CA MET A 311 -16.60 -12.64 -7.22
C MET A 311 -15.61 -13.79 -7.44
N ALA A 312 -14.48 -13.81 -6.74
CA ALA A 312 -13.46 -14.84 -6.90
C ALA A 312 -14.03 -16.26 -6.70
N LYS A 313 -13.76 -17.14 -7.67
CA LYS A 313 -14.21 -18.54 -7.66
C LYS A 313 -13.23 -19.48 -6.95
N GLU A 314 -11.96 -19.13 -6.96
CA GLU A 314 -10.90 -19.92 -6.34
C GLU A 314 -11.05 -19.92 -4.81
N PRO A 315 -10.98 -21.10 -4.15
CA PRO A 315 -11.18 -21.19 -2.71
C PRO A 315 -9.97 -20.72 -1.89
N THR A 316 -8.77 -20.69 -2.47
CA THR A 316 -7.48 -20.46 -1.78
C THR A 316 -6.61 -19.46 -2.53
N LEU A 317 -5.80 -18.71 -1.79
CA LEU A 317 -4.76 -17.83 -2.33
C LEU A 317 -3.54 -18.64 -2.80
N PRO A 318 -2.78 -18.13 -3.77
CA PRO A 318 -1.52 -18.76 -4.18
C PRO A 318 -0.47 -18.67 -3.06
N GLY A 319 0.53 -19.56 -3.09
CA GLY A 319 1.60 -19.62 -2.09
C GLY A 319 1.49 -20.80 -1.12
N ARG A 320 2.46 -20.92 -0.22
CA ARG A 320 2.64 -22.12 0.64
C ARG A 320 1.67 -22.17 1.83
N LEU A 321 1.03 -21.05 2.16
CA LEU A 321 0.16 -20.94 3.34
C LEU A 321 -1.22 -21.60 3.15
N GLY A 322 -1.65 -21.85 1.91
CA GLY A 322 -2.97 -22.43 1.63
C GLY A 322 -4.14 -21.62 2.21
N LEU A 323 -3.98 -20.29 2.34
CA LEU A 323 -4.95 -19.43 2.99
C LEU A 323 -6.25 -19.37 2.17
N ARG A 324 -7.40 -19.62 2.81
CA ARG A 324 -8.70 -19.55 2.13
C ARG A 324 -9.13 -18.11 1.87
N ARG A 325 -9.70 -17.85 0.69
CA ARG A 325 -10.38 -16.59 0.39
C ARG A 325 -11.62 -16.44 1.27
N ARG A 326 -11.74 -15.30 1.95
CA ARG A 326 -12.83 -14.95 2.86
C ARG A 326 -13.82 -14.00 2.22
N ALA A 327 -13.38 -13.09 1.33
CA ALA A 327 -14.23 -12.06 0.75
C ALA A 327 -15.49 -12.60 0.05
N PRO A 328 -15.44 -13.64 -0.81
CA PRO A 328 -16.64 -14.13 -1.48
C PRO A 328 -17.70 -14.68 -0.53
N LYS A 329 -17.29 -15.29 0.59
CA LYS A 329 -18.20 -15.85 1.59
C LYS A 329 -18.79 -14.76 2.49
N LEU A 330 -18.00 -13.75 2.84
CA LEU A 330 -18.45 -12.59 3.61
C LEU A 330 -19.46 -11.78 2.80
N TYR A 331 -19.16 -11.47 1.54
CA TYR A 331 -20.06 -10.73 0.66
C TYR A 331 -21.41 -11.44 0.49
N ARG A 332 -21.41 -12.74 0.18
CA ARG A 332 -22.63 -13.55 0.10
C ARG A 332 -23.46 -13.56 1.39
N ARG A 333 -22.80 -13.47 2.55
CA ARG A 333 -23.49 -13.41 3.84
C ARG A 333 -24.17 -12.06 4.05
N LEU A 334 -23.47 -10.97 3.72
CA LEU A 334 -23.98 -9.61 3.86
C LEU A 334 -25.15 -9.35 2.89
N THR A 335 -25.04 -9.82 1.65
CA THR A 335 -26.11 -9.67 0.64
C THR A 335 -27.34 -10.53 0.93
N ARG A 336 -27.18 -11.71 1.56
CA ARG A 336 -28.31 -12.56 1.97
C ARG A 336 -29.22 -11.90 3.01
N GLY A 337 -28.70 -10.95 3.79
CA GLY A 337 -29.47 -10.22 4.80
C GLY A 337 -30.57 -9.30 4.23
N PHE A 338 -30.46 -8.87 2.96
CA PHE A 338 -31.41 -7.94 2.35
C PHE A 338 -32.74 -8.60 1.95
N TYR A 339 -32.73 -9.89 1.57
CA TYR A 339 -33.93 -10.63 1.18
C TYR A 339 -33.85 -12.10 1.62
N PRO A 340 -34.22 -12.41 2.87
CA PRO A 340 -34.13 -13.77 3.42
C PRO A 340 -34.95 -14.84 2.67
N GLY A 341 -35.91 -14.44 1.81
CA GLY A 341 -36.85 -15.33 1.14
C GLY A 341 -36.78 -15.38 -0.39
N LEU A 342 -35.98 -14.55 -1.08
CA LEU A 342 -36.01 -14.48 -2.55
C LEU A 342 -35.06 -15.47 -3.25
N MET A 343 -34.01 -15.94 -2.57
CA MET A 343 -33.00 -16.85 -3.15
C MET A 343 -33.17 -18.32 -2.75
N ASP A 344 -34.18 -18.66 -1.94
CA ASP A 344 -34.40 -20.04 -1.44
C ASP A 344 -35.06 -20.96 -2.49
N ALA A 345 -35.40 -20.44 -3.68
CA ALA A 345 -36.10 -21.21 -4.72
C ALA A 345 -35.18 -22.01 -5.66
N THR A 346 -33.87 -21.72 -5.72
CA THR A 346 -32.99 -22.36 -6.73
C THR A 346 -31.62 -22.79 -6.23
N SER A 347 -31.21 -22.49 -5.00
CA SER A 347 -29.95 -22.98 -4.45
C SER A 347 -30.19 -24.07 -3.41
N SER A 348 -30.06 -25.34 -3.81
CA SER A 348 -29.91 -26.48 -2.90
C SER A 348 -28.53 -26.50 -2.24
N ALA A 349 -28.12 -25.38 -1.64
CA ALA A 349 -26.93 -25.34 -0.80
C ALA A 349 -27.32 -25.90 0.57
N PRO A 350 -26.59 -26.91 1.10
CA PRO A 350 -26.94 -27.52 2.37
C PRO A 350 -26.92 -26.44 3.46
N ARG A 351 -28.00 -26.39 4.26
CA ARG A 351 -27.92 -25.77 5.58
C ARG A 351 -26.74 -26.43 6.28
N ILE A 352 -25.84 -25.62 6.84
CA ILE A 352 -24.73 -26.12 7.65
C ILE A 352 -25.35 -26.75 8.91
N THR A 353 -25.73 -28.02 8.80
CA THR A 353 -25.60 -28.98 9.88
C THR A 353 -24.12 -29.32 9.93
N SER A 354 -23.57 -29.37 11.12
CA SER A 354 -22.21 -29.81 11.40
C SER A 354 -21.95 -31.19 10.78
N GLY A 355 -20.99 -31.27 9.87
CA GLY A 355 -20.31 -32.50 9.44
C GLY A 355 -21.13 -33.41 8.52
N ASP A 356 -20.59 -33.64 7.33
CA ASP A 356 -20.96 -34.80 6.53
C ASP A 356 -20.56 -36.06 7.32
N ASP A 357 -21.55 -36.91 7.58
CA ASP A 357 -21.41 -38.28 8.08
C ASP A 357 -20.75 -39.14 6.99
N GLU A 358 -19.43 -39.27 6.98
CA GLU A 358 -18.77 -40.52 6.59
C GLU A 358 -17.57 -40.77 7.52
N ASP A 359 -17.46 -42.00 8.01
CA ASP A 359 -16.35 -42.55 8.80
C ASP A 359 -16.27 -42.34 10.33
N TYR A 360 -17.40 -42.47 11.04
CA TYR A 360 -17.36 -42.95 12.43
C TYR A 360 -18.08 -44.29 12.57
N GLN A 361 -17.30 -45.36 12.77
CA GLN A 361 -17.79 -46.63 13.28
C GLN A 361 -18.60 -46.38 14.56
N ARG A 362 -19.91 -46.64 14.46
CA ARG A 362 -20.85 -46.61 15.57
C ARG A 362 -20.40 -47.62 16.63
N ILE A 363 -19.91 -47.14 17.77
CA ILE A 363 -19.78 -47.95 18.98
C ILE A 363 -21.19 -48.07 19.57
N GLU A 364 -21.79 -49.25 19.45
CA GLU A 364 -23.07 -49.59 20.05
C GLU A 364 -22.96 -49.64 21.58
N GLY A 365 -23.71 -48.76 22.26
CA GLY A 365 -24.00 -48.89 23.68
C GLY A 365 -25.10 -49.95 23.93
N PRO A 366 -25.11 -50.61 25.10
CA PRO A 366 -25.89 -51.81 25.31
C PRO A 366 -27.40 -51.53 25.31
N GLN A 367 -28.12 -52.39 24.58
CA GLN A 367 -29.57 -52.43 24.51
C GLN A 367 -30.18 -52.67 25.89
N THR A 368 -31.11 -51.81 26.32
CA THR A 368 -32.24 -52.23 27.17
C THR A 368 -33.49 -51.37 26.95
N LEU A 369 -34.56 -52.07 26.57
CA LEU A 369 -36.00 -51.82 26.70
C LEU A 369 -36.65 -50.50 26.20
N ALA A 370 -37.21 -50.61 24.99
CA ALA A 370 -38.61 -50.32 24.61
C ALA A 370 -39.41 -49.23 25.36
N SER A 371 -39.84 -48.19 24.63
CA SER A 371 -41.27 -47.88 24.47
C SER A 371 -41.53 -46.94 23.28
N LYS A 372 -42.78 -47.01 22.81
CA LYS A 372 -43.33 -46.60 21.52
C LYS A 372 -43.37 -45.09 21.29
N ARG A 373 -43.37 -44.73 19.99
CA ARG A 373 -43.85 -43.45 19.45
C ARG A 373 -45.21 -43.06 20.05
N ALA A 374 -45.33 -41.81 20.48
CA ALA A 374 -46.58 -41.07 20.45
C ALA A 374 -46.29 -39.63 20.04
N ALA A 375 -46.96 -39.18 18.99
CA ALA A 375 -47.02 -37.79 18.59
C ALA A 375 -47.97 -37.04 19.54
N THR A 376 -47.53 -35.90 20.07
CA THR A 376 -48.43 -34.86 20.58
C THR A 376 -47.77 -33.49 20.45
N THR A 377 -48.45 -32.64 19.69
CA THR A 377 -48.43 -31.18 19.78
C THR A 377 -48.59 -30.74 21.23
N GLY A 378 -47.65 -29.94 21.74
CA GLY A 378 -47.72 -29.40 23.08
C GLY A 378 -46.60 -28.41 23.33
N THR A 379 -46.93 -27.13 23.19
CA THR A 379 -46.12 -25.98 23.62
C THR A 379 -45.75 -26.16 25.09
N THR A 380 -44.52 -26.58 25.36
CA THR A 380 -43.96 -26.52 26.71
C THR A 380 -42.62 -25.81 26.61
N MET A 381 -42.52 -24.68 27.33
CA MET A 381 -41.25 -24.06 27.67
C MET A 381 -40.45 -25.04 28.52
N ALA A 382 -39.85 -26.04 27.88
CA ALA A 382 -38.94 -26.96 28.50
C ALA A 382 -37.63 -26.20 28.76
N ASN A 383 -37.56 -25.64 29.96
CA ASN A 383 -36.36 -25.44 30.77
C ASN A 383 -35.06 -25.78 30.03
N ARG A 384 -34.52 -24.81 29.28
CA ARG A 384 -33.17 -24.89 28.68
C ARG A 384 -32.15 -24.85 29.82
N ARG A 385 -32.03 -25.95 30.56
CA ARG A 385 -30.84 -26.18 31.39
C ARG A 385 -29.69 -26.28 30.40
N LEU A 386 -28.85 -25.24 30.37
CA LEU A 386 -27.50 -25.34 29.83
C LEU A 386 -26.89 -26.60 30.43
N THR A 387 -26.49 -27.55 29.59
CA THR A 387 -25.84 -28.78 30.03
C THR A 387 -24.56 -28.37 30.77
N ARG A 388 -24.62 -28.33 32.09
CA ARG A 388 -23.43 -28.08 32.91
C ARG A 388 -22.59 -29.34 32.83
N VAL A 389 -21.49 -29.29 32.08
CA VAL A 389 -20.51 -30.39 32.04
C VAL A 389 -19.78 -30.39 33.38
N THR A 390 -20.18 -31.28 34.28
CA THR A 390 -19.41 -31.61 35.49
C THR A 390 -18.71 -32.94 35.26
N GLY A 391 -17.42 -32.90 34.90
CA GLY A 391 -16.57 -34.08 34.78
C GLY A 391 -15.44 -33.90 33.78
N GLN A 392 -14.21 -34.12 34.25
CA GLN A 392 -12.91 -34.06 33.56
C GLN A 392 -12.48 -32.70 32.98
N PHE A 393 -11.28 -32.26 33.35
CA PHE A 393 -10.64 -31.05 32.84
C PHE A 393 -10.45 -31.11 31.31
N ASP A 394 -10.27 -32.31 30.75
CA ASP A 394 -10.17 -32.55 29.31
C ASP A 394 -11.50 -33.09 28.75
N HIS A 395 -12.41 -32.19 28.40
CA HIS A 395 -13.59 -32.53 27.59
C HIS A 395 -13.64 -31.61 26.36
N ILE A 396 -14.17 -32.11 25.24
CA ILE A 396 -14.38 -31.29 24.05
C ILE A 396 -15.44 -30.24 24.40
N LEU A 397 -15.01 -28.99 24.52
CA LEU A 397 -15.93 -27.86 24.64
C LEU A 397 -16.73 -27.77 23.35
N GLN A 398 -18.02 -28.11 23.40
CA GLN A 398 -18.89 -27.89 22.25
C GLN A 398 -18.97 -26.38 21.98
N PRO A 399 -18.76 -25.94 20.72
CA PRO A 399 -18.86 -24.53 20.39
C PRO A 399 -20.26 -24.03 20.75
N CYS A 400 -20.31 -22.88 21.42
CA CYS A 400 -21.58 -22.23 21.74
C CYS A 400 -22.37 -22.05 20.43
N PRO A 401 -23.67 -22.41 20.38
CA PRO A 401 -24.45 -22.32 19.16
C PRO A 401 -24.35 -20.89 18.60
N PRO A 402 -24.12 -20.72 17.28
CA PRO A 402 -23.99 -19.40 16.69
C PRO A 402 -25.25 -18.60 17.02
N ARG A 403 -25.06 -17.42 17.65
CA ARG A 403 -26.18 -16.50 17.90
C ARG A 403 -26.84 -16.17 16.56
N LYS A 404 -28.16 -15.93 16.55
CA LYS A 404 -28.85 -15.44 15.35
C LYS A 404 -27.98 -14.36 14.72
N ALA A 405 -27.73 -14.44 13.42
CA ALA A 405 -26.86 -13.56 12.65
C ALA A 405 -27.26 -12.06 12.64
N GLY A 406 -28.06 -11.60 13.61
CA GLY A 406 -28.52 -10.23 13.81
C GLY A 406 -27.69 -9.41 14.80
N THR A 407 -26.45 -9.82 15.10
CA THR A 407 -25.41 -8.91 15.60
C THR A 407 -24.33 -8.71 14.53
N SER A 408 -24.71 -8.60 13.26
CA SER A 408 -23.82 -8.09 12.21
C SER A 408 -23.76 -6.58 12.39
N MET A 409 -22.59 -6.07 12.75
CA MET A 409 -22.33 -4.63 12.65
C MET A 409 -22.08 -4.35 11.18
N ASN A 410 -23.15 -4.19 10.40
CA ASN A 410 -23.12 -4.21 8.93
C ASN A 410 -22.04 -3.30 8.35
N ALA A 411 -21.85 -2.09 8.90
CA ALA A 411 -20.81 -1.16 8.46
C ALA A 411 -19.39 -1.75 8.58
N ILE A 412 -19.06 -2.34 9.74
CA ILE A 412 -17.75 -2.96 10.00
C ILE A 412 -17.53 -4.15 9.07
N ASP A 413 -18.57 -4.96 8.87
CA ASP A 413 -18.50 -6.14 8.02
C ASP A 413 -18.31 -5.78 6.53
N PHE A 414 -18.98 -4.72 6.03
CA PHE A 414 -18.79 -4.22 4.66
C PHE A 414 -17.37 -3.69 4.44
N LEU A 415 -16.87 -2.83 5.34
CA LEU A 415 -15.50 -2.30 5.27
C LEU A 415 -14.47 -3.42 5.27
N SER A 416 -14.65 -4.39 6.17
CA SER A 416 -13.77 -5.55 6.26
C SER A 416 -13.85 -6.41 5.00
N CYS A 417 -15.04 -6.62 4.45
CA CYS A 417 -15.24 -7.37 3.23
C CYS A 417 -14.52 -6.73 2.04
N TYR A 418 -14.66 -5.41 1.86
CA TYR A 418 -14.03 -4.67 0.76
C TYR A 418 -12.51 -4.64 0.89
N ALA A 419 -11.99 -4.36 2.08
CA ALA A 419 -10.54 -4.36 2.31
C ALA A 419 -9.93 -5.76 2.07
N ILE A 420 -10.58 -6.81 2.58
CA ILE A 420 -10.13 -8.19 2.36
C ILE A 420 -10.19 -8.55 0.87
N ALA A 421 -11.25 -8.15 0.15
CA ALA A 421 -11.39 -8.43 -1.27
C ALA A 421 -10.21 -7.88 -2.07
N VAL A 422 -9.84 -6.61 -1.84
CA VAL A 422 -8.71 -5.97 -2.52
C VAL A 422 -7.38 -6.64 -2.18
N ASN A 423 -7.11 -6.92 -0.90
CA ASN A 423 -5.85 -7.56 -0.52
C ASN A 423 -5.76 -9.02 -0.96
N GLU A 424 -6.88 -9.74 -1.08
CA GLU A 424 -6.92 -11.08 -1.67
C GLU A 424 -6.62 -11.05 -3.18
N VAL A 425 -7.10 -10.03 -3.91
CA VAL A 425 -6.73 -9.82 -5.33
C VAL A 425 -5.25 -9.46 -5.45
N ASN A 426 -4.75 -8.58 -4.57
CA ASN A 426 -3.33 -8.23 -4.52
C ASN A 426 -2.46 -9.46 -4.32
N ALA A 427 -2.74 -10.27 -3.30
CA ALA A 427 -2.00 -11.50 -3.00
C ALA A 427 -2.03 -12.52 -4.15
N SER A 428 -2.97 -12.39 -5.08
CA SER A 428 -3.11 -13.27 -6.25
C SER A 428 -2.43 -12.75 -7.51
N GLY A 429 -1.78 -11.58 -7.45
CA GLY A 429 -1.17 -10.96 -8.62
C GLY A 429 -2.16 -10.26 -9.55
N GLY A 430 -3.33 -9.87 -9.04
CA GLY A 430 -4.33 -9.14 -9.82
C GLY A 430 -4.01 -7.65 -9.97
N ARG A 431 -4.85 -6.96 -10.73
CA ARG A 431 -4.83 -5.49 -10.91
C ARG A 431 -5.12 -4.79 -9.59
N ILE A 432 -4.27 -3.83 -9.22
CA ILE A 432 -4.32 -3.09 -7.95
C ILE A 432 -3.98 -1.61 -8.19
N VAL A 433 -4.46 -0.73 -7.32
CA VAL A 433 -3.97 0.65 -7.18
C VAL A 433 -3.18 0.78 -5.90
N THR A 434 -1.99 1.41 -5.95
CA THR A 434 -1.20 1.69 -4.76
C THR A 434 -1.89 2.71 -3.87
N SER A 435 -1.95 2.49 -2.55
CA SER A 435 -2.54 3.48 -1.64
C SER A 435 -1.94 3.42 -0.21
N PRO A 436 -0.68 3.81 0.00
CA PRO A 436 0.33 4.25 -0.98
C PRO A 436 1.22 3.10 -1.49
N THR A 437 1.04 1.89 -0.98
CA THR A 437 1.73 0.67 -1.45
C THR A 437 0.72 -0.45 -1.75
N ASN A 438 1.13 -1.49 -2.47
CA ASN A 438 0.27 -2.65 -2.73
C ASN A 438 -0.15 -3.37 -1.44
N GLY A 439 0.73 -3.41 -0.43
CA GLY A 439 0.45 -4.03 0.87
C GLY A 439 -0.66 -3.33 1.65
N ALA A 440 -0.87 -2.04 1.43
CA ALA A 440 -1.89 -1.21 2.07
C ALA A 440 -3.06 -0.84 1.13
N ALA A 441 -3.16 -1.50 -0.03
CA ALA A 441 -4.10 -1.15 -1.09
C ALA A 441 -5.58 -1.27 -0.70
N GLY A 442 -5.94 -2.00 0.37
CA GLY A 442 -7.33 -2.27 0.70
C GLY A 442 -8.03 -1.19 1.53
N VAL A 443 -7.28 -0.34 2.25
CA VAL A 443 -7.87 0.61 3.20
C VAL A 443 -8.69 1.71 2.49
N ILE A 444 -8.04 2.42 1.57
CA ILE A 444 -8.64 3.53 0.80
C ILE A 444 -9.88 3.09 0.02
N PRO A 445 -9.83 2.05 -0.84
CA PRO A 445 -10.99 1.67 -1.63
C PRO A 445 -12.13 1.12 -0.78
N ALA A 446 -11.84 0.46 0.36
CA ALA A 446 -12.89 0.00 1.26
C ALA A 446 -13.70 1.15 1.87
N VAL A 447 -13.02 2.20 2.35
CA VAL A 447 -13.66 3.38 2.93
C VAL A 447 -14.40 4.17 1.85
N LEU A 448 -13.76 4.40 0.70
CA LEU A 448 -14.37 5.14 -0.41
C LEU A 448 -15.61 4.44 -0.97
N LYS A 449 -15.54 3.12 -1.18
CA LYS A 449 -16.69 2.32 -1.63
C LYS A 449 -17.85 2.38 -0.63
N TYR A 450 -17.55 2.35 0.66
CA TYR A 450 -18.55 2.48 1.71
C TYR A 450 -19.23 3.86 1.69
N ILE A 451 -18.48 4.94 1.50
CA ILE A 451 -19.06 6.29 1.34
C ILE A 451 -20.03 6.31 0.16
N ILE A 452 -19.59 5.82 -1.01
CA ILE A 452 -20.36 5.88 -2.25
C ILE A 452 -21.65 5.05 -2.18
N GLU A 453 -21.60 3.86 -1.56
CA GLU A 453 -22.77 2.98 -1.50
C GLU A 453 -23.80 3.36 -0.43
N PHE A 454 -23.36 3.95 0.69
CA PHE A 454 -24.21 4.09 1.87
C PHE A 454 -24.41 5.52 2.37
N ILE A 455 -23.60 6.49 1.92
CA ILE A 455 -23.60 7.86 2.46
C ILE A 455 -23.77 8.92 1.37
N SER A 456 -23.07 8.77 0.24
CA SER A 456 -22.94 9.81 -0.79
C SER A 456 -24.25 10.04 -1.55
N ASP A 457 -24.58 11.33 -1.74
CA ASP A 457 -25.62 11.78 -2.68
C ASP A 457 -25.03 12.16 -4.06
N ASP A 458 -23.73 12.48 -4.11
CA ASP A 458 -22.98 12.89 -5.31
C ASP A 458 -21.62 12.15 -5.36
N PRO A 459 -21.60 10.92 -5.92
CA PRO A 459 -20.43 10.06 -5.90
C PRO A 459 -19.21 10.66 -6.60
N GLU A 460 -19.39 11.39 -7.71
CA GLU A 460 -18.27 11.94 -8.48
C GLU A 460 -17.52 13.01 -7.67
N LYS A 461 -18.27 13.89 -7.02
CA LYS A 461 -17.69 14.93 -6.15
C LYS A 461 -17.01 14.32 -4.93
N ASP A 462 -17.60 13.30 -4.32
CA ASP A 462 -17.03 12.66 -3.13
C ASP A 462 -15.77 11.87 -3.46
N VAL A 463 -15.71 11.21 -4.62
CA VAL A 463 -14.48 10.55 -5.12
C VAL A 463 -13.34 11.55 -5.26
N MET A 464 -13.61 12.70 -5.90
CA MET A 464 -12.62 13.76 -6.07
C MET A 464 -12.15 14.31 -4.72
N THR A 465 -13.09 14.65 -3.84
CA THR A 465 -12.78 15.21 -2.51
C THR A 465 -11.96 14.24 -1.68
N PHE A 466 -12.36 12.96 -1.69
CA PHE A 466 -11.71 11.91 -0.92
C PHE A 466 -10.27 11.68 -1.39
N LEU A 467 -10.06 11.42 -2.68
CA LEU A 467 -8.75 11.06 -3.21
C LEU A 467 -7.76 12.22 -3.18
N LEU A 468 -8.18 13.44 -3.46
CA LEU A 468 -7.31 14.62 -3.39
C LEU A 468 -6.94 14.98 -1.95
N THR A 469 -7.87 14.85 -1.00
CA THR A 469 -7.57 15.07 0.43
C THR A 469 -6.65 13.98 0.97
N ALA A 470 -6.92 12.71 0.63
CA ALA A 470 -6.07 11.59 0.99
C ALA A 470 -4.65 11.77 0.41
N ALA A 471 -4.53 12.28 -0.82
CA ALA A 471 -3.25 12.59 -1.43
C ALA A 471 -2.47 13.67 -0.67
N ALA A 472 -3.13 14.75 -0.23
CA ALA A 472 -2.48 15.79 0.57
C ALA A 472 -1.80 15.20 1.82
N VAL A 473 -2.51 14.35 2.55
CA VAL A 473 -1.98 13.67 3.74
C VAL A 473 -0.85 12.71 3.37
N GLY A 474 -0.99 11.93 2.30
CA GLY A 474 0.08 11.06 1.83
C GLY A 474 1.35 11.83 1.41
N MET A 475 1.21 13.02 0.84
CA MET A 475 2.34 13.90 0.52
C MET A 475 3.07 14.37 1.78
N LEU A 476 2.36 14.68 2.86
CA LEU A 476 2.97 15.06 4.16
C LEU A 476 3.82 13.91 4.73
N PHE A 477 3.31 12.68 4.70
CA PHE A 477 4.09 11.51 5.13
C PHE A 477 5.31 11.27 4.25
N LYS A 478 5.20 11.46 2.92
CA LYS A 478 6.32 11.28 1.99
C LYS A 478 7.41 12.34 2.16
N ARG A 479 7.05 13.58 2.51
CA ARG A 479 7.96 14.75 2.55
C ARG A 479 8.90 14.79 3.76
N GLY A 480 8.90 13.77 4.62
CA GLY A 480 10.04 13.54 5.51
C GLY A 480 10.09 12.16 6.13
N SER A 481 9.34 11.20 5.61
CA SER A 481 9.48 9.81 5.96
C SER A 481 9.40 8.95 4.71
N THR A 482 10.10 7.84 4.75
CA THR A 482 10.09 6.84 3.70
C THR A 482 8.77 6.08 3.74
N ILE A 483 8.02 6.11 2.63
CA ILE A 483 6.75 5.37 2.48
C ILE A 483 6.98 3.86 2.25
N SER A 484 8.24 3.43 2.19
CA SER A 484 8.59 2.03 2.05
C SER A 484 8.51 1.28 3.37
N ALA A 485 7.87 0.10 3.38
CA ALA A 485 7.92 -0.82 4.52
C ALA A 485 9.36 -1.11 4.95
N ALA A 486 10.27 -1.21 3.98
CA ALA A 486 11.68 -1.52 4.20
C ALA A 486 12.42 -0.50 5.08
N GLU A 487 11.88 0.71 5.20
CA GLU A 487 12.52 1.82 5.91
C GLU A 487 11.67 2.23 7.13
N GLY A 488 10.35 2.22 7.01
CA GLY A 488 9.42 2.68 8.04
C GLY A 488 8.54 1.61 8.72
N GLY A 489 8.63 0.34 8.34
CA GLY A 489 7.72 -0.72 8.81
C GLY A 489 6.30 -0.59 8.26
N CYS A 490 5.36 -1.36 8.81
CA CYS A 490 3.97 -1.37 8.33
C CYS A 490 3.17 -0.12 8.76
N GLN A 491 3.67 0.63 9.76
CA GLN A 491 3.15 1.97 10.07
C GLN A 491 3.26 2.94 8.89
N ALA A 492 4.33 2.82 8.08
CA ALA A 492 4.56 3.66 6.90
C ALA A 492 3.73 3.24 5.68
N GLU A 493 3.12 2.05 5.71
CA GLU A 493 2.25 1.56 4.65
C GLU A 493 0.77 1.63 5.07
N VAL A 494 0.36 0.71 5.95
CA VAL A 494 -1.04 0.59 6.40
C VAL A 494 -1.42 1.73 7.34
N GLY A 495 -0.49 2.19 8.18
CA GLY A 495 -0.73 3.35 9.05
C GLY A 495 -0.96 4.63 8.26
N VAL A 496 -0.13 4.89 7.25
CA VAL A 496 -0.31 6.02 6.32
C VAL A 496 -1.62 5.87 5.54
N ALA A 497 -1.94 4.68 5.01
CA ALA A 497 -3.22 4.45 4.32
C ALA A 497 -4.44 4.69 5.24
N CYS A 498 -4.35 4.30 6.52
CA CYS A 498 -5.37 4.58 7.54
C CYS A 498 -5.53 6.08 7.78
N SER A 499 -4.42 6.81 7.93
CA SER A 499 -4.41 8.26 8.10
C SER A 499 -5.00 9.00 6.89
N MET A 500 -4.57 8.62 5.68
CA MET A 500 -5.10 9.14 4.41
C MET A 500 -6.61 8.91 4.29
N ALA A 501 -7.08 7.69 4.61
CA ALA A 501 -8.50 7.35 4.56
C ALA A 501 -9.33 8.09 5.63
N SER A 502 -8.76 8.32 6.81
CA SER A 502 -9.40 9.09 7.89
C SER A 502 -9.66 10.53 7.45
N ALA A 503 -8.65 11.17 6.85
CA ALA A 503 -8.74 12.52 6.32
C ALA A 503 -9.74 12.63 5.17
N GLY A 504 -9.68 11.70 4.21
CA GLY A 504 -10.63 11.64 3.09
C GLY A 504 -12.08 11.48 3.57
N PHE A 505 -12.32 10.57 4.53
CA PHE A 505 -13.65 10.38 5.10
C PHE A 505 -14.15 11.63 5.83
N ALA A 506 -13.32 12.25 6.69
CA ALA A 506 -13.68 13.48 7.40
C ALA A 506 -14.04 14.62 6.44
N ALA A 507 -13.27 14.79 5.35
CA ALA A 507 -13.55 15.81 4.33
C ALA A 507 -14.88 15.56 3.61
N CYS A 508 -15.19 14.31 3.23
CA CYS A 508 -16.49 13.96 2.65
C CYS A 508 -17.67 14.19 3.61
N MET A 509 -17.46 14.03 4.92
CA MET A 509 -18.48 14.33 5.93
C MET A 509 -18.66 15.84 6.20
N GLY A 510 -17.91 16.70 5.51
CA GLY A 510 -18.01 18.16 5.64
C GLY A 510 -17.23 18.75 6.81
N ALA A 511 -16.22 18.04 7.32
CA ALA A 511 -15.34 18.55 8.37
C ALA A 511 -14.47 19.72 7.86
N ASN A 512 -14.10 20.63 8.77
CA ASN A 512 -13.17 21.71 8.46
C ASN A 512 -11.72 21.18 8.30
N PRO A 513 -10.79 21.93 7.67
CA PRO A 513 -9.42 21.47 7.47
C PRO A 513 -8.68 21.05 8.76
N GLU A 514 -8.92 21.73 9.88
CA GLU A 514 -8.30 21.38 11.18
C GLU A 514 -8.75 19.99 11.65
N THR A 515 -10.05 19.71 11.61
CA THR A 515 -10.63 18.40 11.95
C THR A 515 -10.18 17.32 10.97
N VAL A 516 -10.00 17.64 9.69
CA VAL A 516 -9.46 16.71 8.70
C VAL A 516 -8.02 16.28 9.05
N LEU A 517 -7.15 17.22 9.44
CA LEU A 517 -5.80 16.88 9.89
C LEU A 517 -5.79 16.18 11.24
N GLN A 518 -6.72 16.49 12.13
CA GLN A 518 -6.91 15.75 13.39
C GLN A 518 -7.34 14.30 13.13
N ALA A 519 -8.24 14.05 12.18
CA ALA A 519 -8.61 12.70 11.77
C ALA A 519 -7.40 11.92 11.24
N ALA A 520 -6.55 12.58 10.44
CA ALA A 520 -5.31 12.00 9.94
C ALA A 520 -4.35 11.63 11.09
N GLU A 521 -4.22 12.50 12.08
CA GLU A 521 -3.38 12.32 13.26
C GLU A 521 -3.80 11.08 14.06
N ILE A 522 -5.06 11.00 14.49
CA ILE A 522 -5.60 9.82 15.20
C ILE A 522 -5.42 8.55 14.35
N GLY A 523 -5.57 8.68 13.03
CA GLY A 523 -5.37 7.59 12.08
C GLY A 523 -3.96 7.00 12.11
N ILE A 524 -2.90 7.81 12.24
CA ILE A 524 -1.53 7.32 12.34
C ILE A 524 -1.16 6.91 13.78
N GLU A 525 -1.66 7.62 14.80
CA GLU A 525 -1.39 7.36 16.21
C GLU A 525 -1.64 5.89 16.58
N HIS A 526 -2.78 5.34 16.14
CA HIS A 526 -3.17 3.95 16.38
C HIS A 526 -2.39 2.90 15.56
N ASN A 527 -1.39 3.33 14.81
CA ASN A 527 -0.56 2.49 13.96
C ASN A 527 0.95 2.68 14.20
N LEU A 528 1.36 3.59 15.11
CA LEU A 528 2.76 3.78 15.50
C LEU A 528 3.33 2.48 16.10
N GLY A 529 4.57 2.16 15.71
CA GLY A 529 5.29 0.94 16.09
C GLY A 529 4.93 -0.31 15.28
N LEU A 530 4.02 -0.25 14.31
CA LEU A 530 3.68 -1.41 13.49
C LEU A 530 4.84 -1.86 12.61
N THR A 531 5.37 -3.05 12.89
CA THR A 531 6.48 -3.69 12.15
C THR A 531 6.00 -4.40 10.88
N CYS A 532 6.90 -4.59 9.90
CA CYS A 532 6.62 -5.35 8.68
C CYS A 532 7.35 -6.69 8.69
N ASP A 533 6.71 -7.71 9.28
CA ASP A 533 7.23 -9.10 9.34
C ASP A 533 6.11 -10.10 8.96
N PRO A 534 5.73 -10.17 7.67
CA PRO A 534 4.72 -11.09 7.21
C PRO A 534 5.21 -12.54 7.19
N ILE A 535 4.27 -13.48 7.32
CA ILE A 535 4.56 -14.91 7.30
C ILE A 535 5.08 -15.33 5.92
N ASP A 536 6.18 -16.08 5.90
CA ASP A 536 6.91 -16.52 4.69
C ASP A 536 7.30 -15.37 3.73
N GLY A 537 7.33 -14.13 4.22
CA GLY A 537 7.57 -12.96 3.38
C GLY A 537 6.43 -12.65 2.41
N LEU A 538 5.26 -13.28 2.55
CA LEU A 538 4.11 -13.13 1.63
C LEU A 538 3.17 -12.01 2.07
N VAL A 539 2.65 -11.23 1.12
CA VAL A 539 1.65 -10.16 1.38
C VAL A 539 0.25 -10.77 1.63
N GLN A 540 0.14 -11.59 2.68
CA GLN A 540 -1.08 -12.30 3.09
C GLN A 540 -1.35 -12.09 4.58
N VAL A 541 -0.53 -12.69 5.44
CA VAL A 541 -0.69 -12.63 6.90
C VAL A 541 0.49 -11.87 7.49
N PRO A 542 0.28 -10.82 8.31
CA PRO A 542 -0.99 -10.21 8.75
C PRO A 542 -1.53 -9.10 7.81
N CYS A 543 -1.01 -8.98 6.58
CA CYS A 543 -1.31 -7.86 5.68
C CYS A 543 -2.81 -7.70 5.38
N ILE A 544 -3.52 -8.81 5.12
CA ILE A 544 -4.96 -8.80 4.80
C ILE A 544 -5.77 -8.29 6.00
N GLU A 545 -5.49 -8.82 7.21
CA GLU A 545 -6.18 -8.39 8.44
C GLU A 545 -5.88 -6.93 8.79
N ARG A 546 -4.63 -6.49 8.57
CA ARG A 546 -4.21 -5.11 8.83
C ARG A 546 -4.98 -4.10 7.97
N ASN A 547 -5.28 -4.42 6.72
CA ASN A 547 -6.10 -3.54 5.87
C ASN A 547 -7.56 -3.47 6.33
N SER A 548 -8.15 -4.61 6.70
CA SER A 548 -9.52 -4.66 7.27
C SER A 548 -9.62 -3.83 8.56
N LEU A 549 -8.68 -3.99 9.48
CA LEU A 549 -8.64 -3.20 10.71
C LEU A 549 -8.32 -1.74 10.43
N GLY A 550 -7.45 -1.45 9.47
CA GLY A 550 -7.11 -0.09 9.03
C GLY A 550 -8.33 0.68 8.52
N ALA A 551 -9.17 0.05 7.69
CA ALA A 551 -10.40 0.68 7.19
C ALA A 551 -11.39 1.04 8.32
N VAL A 552 -11.54 0.15 9.31
CA VAL A 552 -12.41 0.36 10.47
C VAL A 552 -11.86 1.46 11.38
N LYS A 553 -10.55 1.45 11.64
CA LYS A 553 -9.86 2.50 12.39
C LYS A 553 -10.03 3.85 11.72
N ALA A 554 -9.94 3.92 10.38
CA ALA A 554 -10.01 5.18 9.66
C ALA A 554 -11.35 5.91 9.85
N ILE A 555 -12.47 5.20 9.72
CA ILE A 555 -13.80 5.78 9.97
C ILE A 555 -13.97 6.16 11.44
N THR A 556 -13.48 5.32 12.36
CA THR A 556 -13.57 5.60 13.80
C THR A 556 -12.75 6.83 14.18
N ALA A 557 -11.54 6.99 13.63
CA ALA A 557 -10.68 8.17 13.83
C ALA A 557 -11.36 9.45 13.34
N ALA A 558 -11.95 9.41 12.14
CA ALA A 558 -12.70 10.55 11.61
C ALA A 558 -13.92 10.89 12.49
N GLN A 559 -14.70 9.90 12.93
CA GLN A 559 -15.84 10.13 13.83
C GLN A 559 -15.43 10.72 15.18
N LEU A 560 -14.32 10.24 15.76
CA LEU A 560 -13.78 10.79 17.00
C LEU A 560 -13.34 12.25 16.83
N SER A 561 -12.64 12.57 15.74
CA SER A 561 -12.20 13.95 15.47
C SER A 561 -13.38 14.92 15.34
N MET A 562 -14.44 14.53 14.62
CA MET A 562 -15.64 15.35 14.45
C MET A 562 -16.45 15.51 15.75
N ALA A 563 -16.35 14.55 16.67
CA ALA A 563 -17.01 14.61 17.97
C ALA A 563 -16.23 15.40 19.03
N SER A 564 -14.98 15.81 18.75
CA SER A 564 -14.07 16.38 19.75
C SER A 564 -14.14 17.90 19.89
N ASP A 565 -15.09 18.59 19.24
CA ASP A 565 -15.31 20.05 19.30
C ASP A 565 -14.01 20.89 19.16
N GLY A 566 -13.04 20.41 18.37
CA GLY A 566 -11.77 21.12 18.12
C GLY A 566 -10.77 21.12 19.29
N VAL A 567 -10.97 20.30 20.33
CA VAL A 567 -9.96 20.11 21.38
C VAL A 567 -8.97 19.05 20.90
N TYR A 568 -7.76 19.47 20.52
CA TYR A 568 -6.66 18.57 20.17
C TYR A 568 -5.44 18.86 21.03
N SER A 569 -4.78 17.78 21.48
CA SER A 569 -3.54 17.85 22.25
C SER A 569 -2.29 17.54 21.43
N VAL A 570 -2.45 16.88 20.28
CA VAL A 570 -1.36 16.43 19.40
C VAL A 570 -1.66 16.88 17.98
N THR A 571 -0.65 17.38 17.29
CA THR A 571 -0.73 17.80 15.88
C THR A 571 -0.29 16.67 14.95
N LEU A 572 -0.77 16.70 13.69
CA LEU A 572 -0.32 15.75 12.67
C LEU A 572 1.20 15.80 12.46
N ASP A 573 1.81 16.98 12.54
CA ASP A 573 3.25 17.16 12.40
C ASP A 573 4.03 16.42 13.51
N GLU A 574 3.56 16.52 14.76
CA GLU A 574 4.13 15.77 15.90
C GLU A 574 3.98 14.26 15.72
N ALA A 575 2.84 13.80 15.19
CA ALA A 575 2.61 12.38 14.94
C ALA A 575 3.48 11.83 13.79
N ILE A 576 3.70 12.62 12.73
CA ILE A 576 4.64 12.28 11.64
C ILE A 576 6.07 12.19 12.20
N GLU A 577 6.47 13.12 13.06
CA GLU A 577 7.79 13.09 13.68
C GLU A 577 7.96 11.87 14.61
N ALA A 578 6.94 11.56 15.41
CA ALA A 578 6.93 10.35 16.22
C ALA A 578 7.05 9.07 15.37
N MET A 579 6.38 9.03 14.22
CA MET A 579 6.51 7.93 13.25
C MET A 579 7.95 7.80 12.75
N ARG A 580 8.64 8.91 12.44
CA ARG A 580 10.03 8.91 11.98
C ARG A 580 10.99 8.40 13.04
N ILE A 581 10.88 8.91 14.27
CA ILE A 581 11.73 8.47 15.39
C ILE A 581 11.53 6.97 15.63
N THR A 582 10.27 6.53 15.67
CA THR A 582 9.94 5.11 15.84
C THR A 582 10.49 4.25 14.69
N ALA A 583 10.44 4.76 13.46
CA ALA A 583 11.04 4.09 12.31
C ALA A 583 12.57 4.02 12.44
N ALA A 584 13.25 5.10 12.83
CA ALA A 584 14.70 5.10 13.03
C ALA A 584 15.13 4.08 14.09
N ASP A 585 14.39 4.02 15.21
CA ASP A 585 14.65 3.09 16.33
C ASP A 585 14.27 1.63 16.01
N MET A 586 13.41 1.41 15.02
CA MET A 586 12.99 0.07 14.64
C MET A 586 14.19 -0.72 14.07
N SER A 587 14.44 -1.89 14.64
CA SER A 587 15.50 -2.77 14.17
C SER A 587 15.26 -3.19 12.72
N VAL A 588 16.32 -3.20 11.89
CA VAL A 588 16.27 -3.56 10.45
C VAL A 588 15.54 -4.87 10.21
N LYS A 589 15.73 -5.85 11.10
CA LYS A 589 15.04 -7.14 11.03
C LYS A 589 13.50 -7.01 11.02
N TYR A 590 12.94 -6.00 11.68
CA TYR A 590 11.49 -5.77 11.77
C TYR A 590 10.95 -4.78 10.73
N LYS A 591 11.83 -4.23 9.89
CA LYS A 591 11.48 -3.32 8.80
C LYS A 591 11.23 -4.09 7.50
N GLU A 592 12.05 -5.10 7.20
CA GLU A 592 11.96 -5.83 5.93
C GLU A 592 11.37 -7.24 6.07
N THR A 593 10.62 -7.62 5.03
CA THR A 593 9.85 -8.86 4.86
C THR A 593 10.68 -10.15 4.77
N SER A 594 11.97 -10.17 5.18
CA SER A 594 12.89 -11.25 4.81
C SER A 594 13.91 -11.71 5.85
N LEU A 595 14.08 -11.01 6.98
CA LEU A 595 15.24 -11.29 7.88
C LEU A 595 14.89 -11.64 9.33
N SER A 596 13.69 -11.36 9.83
CA SER A 596 13.41 -11.40 11.28
C SER A 596 13.11 -12.77 11.88
N GLY A 597 12.63 -13.72 11.08
CA GLY A 597 12.31 -15.05 11.57
C GLY A 597 11.19 -15.13 12.62
N LEU A 598 10.39 -14.09 12.96
CA LEU A 598 9.20 -14.34 13.78
C LEU A 598 8.15 -15.14 13.01
N ALA A 599 8.09 -15.02 11.68
CA ALA A 599 7.32 -15.93 10.83
C ALA A 599 7.69 -17.41 11.04
N THR A 600 8.92 -17.72 11.48
CA THR A 600 9.37 -19.10 11.74
C THR A 600 9.02 -19.63 13.13
N THR A 601 8.63 -18.75 14.07
CA THR A 601 8.19 -19.19 15.40
C THR A 601 6.73 -19.65 15.39
N VAL A 602 5.92 -19.18 14.44
CA VAL A 602 4.56 -19.65 14.21
C VAL A 602 4.63 -21.01 13.49
N ARG A 603 4.47 -22.10 14.24
CA ARG A 603 4.30 -23.45 13.66
C ARG A 603 2.95 -23.50 12.93
N ILE A 604 2.96 -23.21 11.64
CA ILE A 604 1.83 -23.54 10.77
C ILE A 604 1.80 -25.07 10.70
N PRO A 605 0.69 -25.73 11.09
CA PRO A 605 0.53 -27.14 10.81
C PRO A 605 0.44 -27.29 9.30
N LEU A 606 1.58 -27.59 8.67
CA LEU A 606 1.61 -28.09 7.31
C LEU A 606 0.73 -29.33 7.32
N THR A 607 -0.46 -29.22 6.72
CA THR A 607 -1.23 -30.39 6.35
C THR A 607 -0.40 -31.08 5.28
N VAL A 608 0.42 -32.02 5.72
CA VAL A 608 1.12 -32.96 4.86
C VAL A 608 0.04 -33.67 4.04
N PRO A 609 0.04 -33.64 2.70
CA PRO A 609 -0.53 -34.76 1.97
C PRO A 609 0.51 -35.87 2.09
N ALA A 610 0.32 -36.74 3.08
CA ALA A 610 0.98 -38.04 3.07
C ALA A 610 0.26 -38.89 2.03
N CYS A 611 0.72 -38.83 0.78
CA CYS A 611 0.56 -39.84 -0.28
C CYS A 611 1.68 -39.66 -1.29
#